data_AF-A0A925UXI5-F1
#
_entry.id   AF-A0A925UXI5-F1
#
_cell.length_a   1.000
_cell.length_b   1.000
_cell.length_c   1.000
_cell.angle_alpha   90.00
_cell.angle_beta   90.00
_cell.angle_gamma   90.00
#
_symmetry.space_group_name_H-M   'P 1'
#
loop_
_entity.id
_entity.type
_entity.pdbx_description
1 polymer ?
#
loop_
_entity_poly.entity_id
_entity_poly.type
_entity_poly.pdbx_seq_one_letter_code
_entity_poly.pdbx_strand_id
1 'polypeptide(L)'
;MGRGLAKLPGQRPDEVETAFAYLQTVRLQAEVGSKLAIRIDLIDRELLRAAADRVYAESCGTPATSRPLADMLSPLVIEQDGSVVPLQFGFGRKYQVGNLHKSSFAQMATDWKRDVFTDFQDLCTQVYEVEMARDDDLPIFNWYESISRASHRRSRVKLPVLA
;
A
#
# COMPACT_ATOMS: atom_id res chain seq x y z
N MET A 1 -24.05 12.25 8.03
CA MET A 1 -23.27 12.62 9.23
C MET A 1 -23.15 11.39 10.11
N GLY A 2 -22.04 10.64 10.01
CA GLY A 2 -21.87 9.32 10.64
C GLY A 2 -21.41 9.41 12.10
N ARG A 3 -21.92 8.52 12.95
CA ARG A 3 -21.62 8.42 14.40
C ARG A 3 -20.17 8.02 14.75
N GLY A 4 -19.25 7.96 13.78
CA GLY A 4 -17.87 7.49 13.96
C GLY A 4 -16.90 8.50 14.60
N LEU A 5 -17.30 9.76 14.75
CA LEU A 5 -16.41 10.83 15.24
C LEU A 5 -16.14 10.79 16.76
N ALA A 6 -16.92 10.03 17.53
CA ALA A 6 -16.85 10.10 18.99
C ALA A 6 -15.90 9.09 19.66
N LYS A 7 -15.39 8.07 18.94
CA LYS A 7 -14.58 7.00 19.58
C LYS A 7 -13.37 6.44 18.82
N LEU A 8 -13.10 6.85 17.57
CA LEU A 8 -12.10 6.17 16.74
C LEU A 8 -11.19 7.08 15.88
N PRO A 9 -10.60 8.20 16.36
CA PRO A 9 -9.51 8.81 15.61
C PRO A 9 -8.26 7.91 15.73
N GLY A 10 -7.92 7.20 14.65
CA GLY A 10 -6.65 6.48 14.52
C GLY A 10 -6.62 5.03 15.03
N GLN A 11 -7.74 4.49 15.53
CA GLN A 11 -7.85 3.06 15.78
C GLN A 11 -8.03 2.30 14.46
N ARG A 12 -7.41 1.12 14.38
CA ARG A 12 -7.37 0.25 13.19
C ARG A 12 -7.83 -1.13 13.61
N PRO A 13 -8.47 -1.90 12.71
CA PRO A 13 -8.87 -3.26 12.99
C PRO A 13 -7.69 -4.07 13.52
N ASP A 14 -7.83 -4.61 14.72
CA ASP A 14 -6.93 -5.67 15.17
C ASP A 14 -7.23 -6.99 14.45
N GLU A 15 -6.50 -8.04 14.82
CA GLU A 15 -6.62 -9.36 14.23
C GLU A 15 -8.05 -9.93 14.37
N VAL A 16 -8.67 -9.75 15.53
CA VAL A 16 -10.02 -10.24 15.81
C VAL A 16 -11.03 -9.46 14.97
N GLU A 17 -10.89 -8.13 14.92
CA GLU A 17 -11.75 -7.27 14.11
C GLU A 17 -11.59 -7.57 12.61
N THR A 18 -10.39 -7.92 12.16
CA THR A 18 -10.09 -8.32 10.77
C THR A 18 -10.75 -9.67 10.43
N ALA A 19 -10.64 -10.68 11.29
CA ALA A 19 -11.35 -11.96 11.12
C ALA A 19 -12.86 -11.75 11.06
N PHE A 20 -13.40 -10.94 11.97
CA PHE A 20 -14.82 -10.67 12.01
C PHE A 20 -15.28 -9.96 10.72
N ALA A 21 -14.53 -8.96 10.23
CA ALA A 21 -14.82 -8.28 8.98
C ALA A 21 -14.79 -9.23 7.78
N TYR A 22 -13.85 -10.16 7.72
CA TYR A 22 -13.79 -11.21 6.70
C TYR A 22 -15.04 -12.10 6.73
N LEU A 23 -15.40 -12.63 7.91
CA LEU A 23 -16.59 -13.48 8.07
C LEU A 23 -17.89 -12.74 7.73
N GLN A 24 -18.02 -11.47 8.13
CA GLN A 24 -19.17 -10.65 7.76
C GLN A 24 -19.23 -10.39 6.26
N THR A 25 -18.09 -10.20 5.59
CA THR A 25 -18.04 -10.04 4.13
C THR A 25 -18.61 -11.28 3.44
N VAL A 26 -18.18 -12.48 3.84
CA VAL A 26 -18.69 -13.76 3.29
C VAL A 26 -20.19 -13.91 3.54
N ARG A 27 -20.63 -13.65 4.78
CA ARG A 27 -22.06 -13.73 5.15
C ARG A 27 -22.91 -12.76 4.33
N LEU A 28 -22.53 -11.49 4.28
CA LEU A 28 -23.29 -10.46 3.57
C LEU A 28 -23.30 -10.73 2.06
N GLN A 29 -22.20 -11.22 1.49
CA GLN A 29 -22.15 -11.61 0.09
C GLN A 29 -23.15 -12.73 -0.22
N ALA A 30 -23.31 -13.70 0.68
CA ALA A 30 -24.31 -14.77 0.55
C ALA A 30 -25.75 -14.24 0.69
N GLU A 31 -26.00 -13.29 1.59
CA GLU A 31 -27.32 -12.68 1.78
C GLU A 31 -27.75 -11.81 0.59
N VAL A 32 -26.83 -11.02 0.02
CA VAL A 32 -27.14 -10.08 -1.08
C VAL A 32 -27.07 -10.77 -2.46
N GLY A 33 -26.40 -11.93 -2.54
CA GLY A 33 -26.19 -12.66 -3.79
C GLY A 33 -25.45 -11.82 -4.82
N SER A 34 -25.79 -11.96 -6.10
CA SER A 34 -25.13 -11.22 -7.19
C SER A 34 -25.57 -9.75 -7.33
N LYS A 35 -26.47 -9.26 -6.47
CA LYS A 35 -27.01 -7.88 -6.57
C LYS A 35 -25.98 -6.82 -6.22
N LEU A 36 -25.01 -7.17 -5.38
CA LEU A 36 -23.91 -6.30 -4.95
C LEU A 36 -22.69 -7.16 -4.66
N ALA A 37 -21.54 -6.78 -5.22
CA ALA A 37 -20.27 -7.37 -4.85
C ALA A 37 -19.76 -6.70 -3.58
N ILE A 38 -19.50 -7.49 -2.54
CA ILE A 38 -18.89 -7.06 -1.28
C ILE A 38 -17.48 -7.62 -1.27
N ARG A 39 -16.50 -6.71 -1.24
CA ARG A 39 -15.07 -7.05 -1.27
C ARG A 39 -14.40 -6.44 -0.05
N ILE A 40 -13.43 -7.16 0.47
CA ILE A 40 -12.53 -6.68 1.53
C ILE A 40 -11.10 -6.85 1.05
N ASP A 41 -10.27 -5.83 1.27
CA ASP A 41 -8.88 -5.81 0.82
C ASP A 41 -7.98 -6.48 1.86
N LEU A 42 -8.06 -7.81 1.92
CA LEU A 42 -7.19 -8.65 2.73
C LEU A 42 -6.37 -9.58 1.84
N ILE A 43 -5.12 -9.81 2.22
CA ILE A 43 -4.19 -10.71 1.55
C ILE A 43 -3.82 -11.84 2.51
N ASP A 44 -3.83 -13.06 1.99
CA ASP A 44 -3.30 -14.23 2.67
C ASP A 44 -1.76 -14.27 2.57
N ARG A 45 -1.11 -14.54 3.71
CA ARG A 45 0.34 -14.52 3.85
C ARG A 45 1.04 -15.62 3.06
N GLU A 46 0.45 -16.82 2.99
CA GLU A 46 1.01 -17.91 2.19
C GLU A 46 0.88 -17.61 0.70
N LEU A 47 -0.27 -17.08 0.27
CA LEU A 47 -0.47 -16.64 -1.11
C LEU A 47 0.54 -15.56 -1.49
N LEU A 48 0.81 -14.62 -0.58
CA LEU A 48 1.78 -13.55 -0.82
C LEU A 48 3.22 -14.07 -0.88
N ARG A 49 3.56 -15.06 -0.05
CA ARG A 49 4.88 -15.72 -0.09
C ARG A 49 5.14 -16.40 -1.44
N ALA A 50 4.09 -16.92 -2.07
CA ALA A 50 4.16 -17.53 -3.41
C ALA A 50 4.13 -16.50 -4.56
N ALA A 51 3.87 -15.22 -4.28
CA ALA A 51 3.67 -14.18 -5.30
C ALA A 51 4.16 -12.80 -4.80
N ALA A 52 5.42 -12.73 -4.38
CA ALA A 52 6.02 -11.50 -3.85
C ALA A 52 6.18 -10.39 -4.90
N ASP A 53 6.20 -10.77 -6.19
CA ASP A 53 6.13 -9.88 -7.34
C ASP A 53 4.84 -9.01 -7.34
N ARG A 54 3.74 -9.54 -6.81
CA ARG A 54 2.43 -8.85 -6.75
C ARG A 54 2.36 -7.72 -5.74
N VAL A 55 3.36 -7.59 -4.87
CA VAL A 55 3.42 -6.54 -3.83
C VAL A 55 4.64 -5.65 -3.97
N TYR A 56 5.22 -5.59 -5.17
CA TYR A 56 6.36 -4.70 -5.46
C TYR A 56 7.60 -4.99 -4.61
N ALA A 57 7.66 -6.16 -3.95
CA ALA A 57 8.75 -6.52 -3.04
C ALA A 57 9.93 -7.18 -3.76
N GLU A 58 9.74 -7.62 -5.01
CA GLU A 58 10.80 -8.21 -5.83
C GLU A 58 11.33 -7.24 -6.89
N SER A 59 12.65 -7.30 -7.11
CA SER A 59 13.31 -6.56 -8.18
C SER A 59 13.12 -7.27 -9.52
N CYS A 60 12.49 -6.58 -10.47
CA CYS A 60 12.42 -7.04 -11.84
C CYS A 60 13.78 -6.83 -12.51
N GLY A 61 14.34 -7.85 -13.16
CA GLY A 61 15.62 -7.76 -13.88
C GLY A 61 15.64 -6.77 -15.05
N THR A 62 14.50 -6.16 -15.38
CA THR A 62 14.40 -5.09 -16.40
C THR A 62 14.48 -3.70 -15.74
N PRO A 63 15.31 -2.78 -16.26
CA PRO A 63 15.40 -1.42 -15.74
C PRO A 63 14.02 -0.75 -15.60
N ALA A 64 13.81 -0.07 -14.48
CA ALA A 64 12.60 0.69 -14.18
C ALA A 64 12.23 1.69 -15.29
N THR A 65 13.23 2.36 -15.85
CA THR A 65 13.08 3.36 -16.93
C THR A 65 12.48 2.80 -18.21
N SER A 66 12.66 1.50 -18.48
CA SER A 66 12.19 0.84 -19.70
C SER A 66 10.79 0.22 -19.57
N ARG A 67 10.22 0.17 -18.36
CA ARG A 67 8.92 -0.45 -18.10
C ARG A 67 7.79 0.59 -18.14
N PRO A 68 6.58 0.28 -18.63
CA PRO A 68 5.40 1.14 -18.45
C PRO A 68 5.12 1.41 -16.96
N LEU A 69 4.70 2.63 -16.60
CA LEU A 69 4.42 2.94 -15.20
C LEU A 69 3.27 2.09 -14.63
N ALA A 70 2.27 1.79 -15.46
CA ALA A 70 1.12 0.98 -15.07
C ALA A 70 1.50 -0.46 -14.67
N ASP A 71 2.58 -0.99 -15.22
CA ASP A 71 3.09 -2.34 -14.89
C ASP A 71 3.93 -2.31 -13.60
N MET A 72 4.39 -1.13 -13.20
CA MET A 72 5.22 -0.94 -12.01
C MET A 72 4.44 -0.49 -10.79
N LEU A 73 3.33 0.21 -11.01
CA LEU A 73 2.60 0.88 -9.95
C LEU A 73 1.11 0.99 -10.27
N SER A 74 0.30 0.27 -9.52
CA SER A 74 -1.16 0.33 -9.58
C SER A 74 -1.79 0.05 -8.20
N PRO A 75 -2.81 0.79 -7.76
CA PRO A 75 -3.43 1.93 -8.44
C PRO A 75 -2.67 3.25 -8.21
N LEU A 76 -3.05 4.29 -8.96
CA LEU A 76 -2.64 5.68 -8.74
C LEU A 76 -3.85 6.51 -8.27
N VAL A 77 -3.62 7.38 -7.30
CA VAL A 77 -4.65 8.26 -6.75
C VAL A 77 -4.29 9.72 -7.03
N ILE A 78 -5.26 10.48 -7.51
CA ILE A 78 -5.17 11.94 -7.64
C ILE A 78 -5.85 12.57 -6.41
N GLU A 79 -5.09 13.35 -5.66
CA GLU A 79 -5.60 14.06 -4.50
C GLU A 79 -6.13 15.46 -4.85
N GLN A 80 -6.80 16.10 -3.89
CA GLN A 80 -7.49 17.38 -4.08
C GLN A 80 -6.56 18.52 -4.52
N ASP A 81 -5.28 18.46 -4.15
CA ASP A 81 -4.26 19.45 -4.52
C ASP A 81 -3.58 19.15 -5.86
N GLY A 82 -4.07 18.15 -6.61
CA GLY A 82 -3.51 17.70 -7.88
C GLY A 82 -2.29 16.78 -7.73
N SER A 83 -1.91 16.40 -6.50
CA SER A 83 -0.84 15.44 -6.27
C SER A 83 -1.26 14.04 -6.71
N VAL A 84 -0.35 13.35 -7.38
CA VAL A 84 -0.50 11.96 -7.79
C VAL A 84 0.31 11.11 -6.84
N VAL A 85 -0.37 10.25 -6.09
CA VAL A 85 0.24 9.39 -5.06
C VAL A 85 -0.02 7.90 -5.36
N PRO A 86 0.87 7.01 -4.92
CA PRO A 86 0.71 5.58 -5.14
C PRO A 86 -0.34 4.97 -4.19
N LEU A 87 -1.04 3.93 -4.67
CA LEU A 87 -1.87 2.97 -3.95
C LEU A 87 -3.15 3.49 -3.29
N GLN A 88 -3.09 4.55 -2.49
CA GLN A 88 -4.27 5.05 -1.78
C GLN A 88 -4.18 6.54 -1.44
N PHE A 89 -5.34 7.14 -1.17
CA PHE A 89 -5.43 8.52 -0.71
C PHE A 89 -4.63 8.71 0.60
N GLY A 90 -3.87 9.80 0.67
CA GLY A 90 -3.06 10.13 1.83
C GLY A 90 -1.76 9.35 1.94
N PHE A 91 -1.30 8.64 0.89
CA PHE A 91 0.00 7.97 0.92
C PHE A 91 1.16 8.94 1.16
N GLY A 92 2.25 8.44 1.74
CA GLY A 92 3.42 9.24 2.12
C GLY A 92 3.95 10.12 0.98
N ARG A 93 3.95 11.44 1.19
CA ARG A 93 4.36 12.45 0.20
C ARG A 93 5.76 12.24 -0.38
N LYS A 94 6.68 11.60 0.36
CA LYS A 94 8.02 11.26 -0.14
C LYS A 94 8.00 10.31 -1.35
N TYR A 95 6.91 9.56 -1.55
CA TYR A 95 6.75 8.61 -2.64
C TYR A 95 5.82 9.09 -3.76
N GLN A 96 5.38 10.36 -3.72
CA GLN A 96 4.47 10.89 -4.73
C GLN A 96 5.07 10.81 -6.14
N VAL A 97 4.24 10.54 -7.14
CA VAL A 97 4.64 10.57 -8.56
C VAL A 97 4.87 12.00 -9.02
N GLY A 98 4.07 12.94 -8.51
CA GLY A 98 4.25 14.37 -8.77
C GLY A 98 2.95 15.14 -8.54
N ASN A 99 2.81 16.31 -9.16
CA ASN A 99 1.60 17.12 -9.11
C ASN A 99 1.19 17.62 -10.51
N LEU A 100 -0.05 17.37 -10.89
CA LEU A 100 -0.59 17.67 -12.24
C LEU A 100 -0.62 19.16 -12.57
N HIS A 101 -0.57 20.05 -11.56
CA HIS A 101 -0.48 21.50 -11.78
C HIS A 101 0.95 21.97 -12.08
N LYS A 102 1.96 21.12 -11.87
CA LYS A 102 3.39 21.49 -12.02
C LYS A 102 4.04 20.91 -13.26
N SER A 103 3.63 19.73 -13.69
CA SER A 103 4.28 19.00 -14.79
C SER A 103 3.31 18.04 -15.48
N SER A 104 3.62 17.68 -16.73
CA SER A 104 2.85 16.66 -17.44
C SER A 104 3.01 15.29 -16.77
N PHE A 105 1.98 14.44 -16.86
CA PHE A 105 2.04 13.09 -16.28
C PHE A 105 3.19 12.24 -16.84
N ALA A 106 3.49 12.39 -18.12
CA ALA A 106 4.62 11.68 -18.76
C ALA A 106 5.97 12.07 -18.16
N GLN A 107 6.16 13.37 -17.89
CA GLN A 107 7.39 13.86 -17.25
C GLN A 107 7.48 13.35 -15.81
N MET A 108 6.40 13.49 -15.03
CA MET A 108 6.34 12.99 -13.65
C MET A 108 6.61 11.48 -13.56
N ALA A 109 6.05 10.68 -14.46
CA ALA A 109 6.30 9.25 -14.52
C ALA A 109 7.77 8.91 -14.81
N THR A 110 8.42 9.69 -15.68
CA THR A 110 9.84 9.51 -16.01
C THR A 110 10.72 9.86 -14.82
N ASP A 111 10.45 10.99 -14.17
CA ASP A 111 11.21 11.44 -13.01
C ASP A 111 11.03 10.51 -11.82
N TRP A 112 9.80 10.06 -11.55
CA TRP A 112 9.51 9.11 -10.47
C TRP A 112 10.25 7.78 -10.64
N LYS A 113 10.29 7.22 -11.85
CA LYS A 113 11.03 5.98 -12.14
C LYS A 113 12.53 6.12 -11.88
N ARG A 114 13.08 7.30 -12.11
CA ARG A 114 14.51 7.60 -11.94
C ARG A 114 14.85 7.89 -10.48
N ASP A 115 14.02 8.67 -9.81
CA ASP A 115 14.40 9.35 -8.56
C ASP A 115 13.71 8.76 -7.32
N VAL A 116 12.57 8.06 -7.47
CA VAL A 116 11.71 7.65 -6.34
C VAL A 116 11.44 6.15 -6.31
N PHE A 117 11.45 5.47 -7.45
CA PHE A 117 11.06 4.07 -7.55
C PHE A 117 11.87 3.14 -6.65
N THR A 118 13.19 3.34 -6.55
CA THR A 118 14.06 2.52 -5.69
C THR A 118 13.64 2.63 -4.23
N ASP A 119 13.44 3.85 -3.71
CA ASP A 119 13.01 4.06 -2.32
C ASP A 119 11.60 3.48 -2.06
N PHE A 120 10.72 3.52 -3.07
CA PHE A 120 9.40 2.90 -2.99
C PHE A 120 9.50 1.37 -2.95
N GLN A 121 10.36 0.78 -3.76
CA GLN A 121 10.60 -0.66 -3.76
C GLN A 121 11.19 -1.10 -2.41
N ASP A 122 12.17 -0.38 -1.88
CA ASP A 122 12.75 -0.65 -0.56
C ASP A 122 11.68 -0.61 0.55
N LEU A 123 10.74 0.33 0.48
CA LEU A 123 9.59 0.38 1.39
C LEU A 123 8.76 -0.91 1.29
N CYS A 124 8.43 -1.34 0.07
CA CYS A 124 7.63 -2.53 -0.16
C CYS A 124 8.34 -3.77 0.38
N THR A 125 9.63 -3.95 0.07
CA THR A 125 10.45 -5.07 0.55
C THR A 125 10.53 -5.09 2.08
N GLN A 126 10.77 -3.94 2.73
CA GLN A 126 10.80 -3.86 4.20
C GLN A 126 9.46 -4.24 4.84
N VAL A 127 8.35 -3.78 4.26
CA VAL A 127 7.01 -4.12 4.77
C VAL A 127 6.74 -5.61 4.56
N TYR A 128 7.08 -6.14 3.39
CA TYR A 128 6.95 -7.56 3.10
C TYR A 128 7.73 -8.42 4.11
N GLU A 129 9.01 -8.13 4.37
CA GLU A 129 9.81 -8.86 5.34
C GLU A 129 9.20 -8.84 6.75
N VAL A 130 8.73 -7.68 7.20
CA VAL A 130 8.08 -7.52 8.51
C VAL A 130 6.78 -8.33 8.59
N GLU A 131 5.94 -8.25 7.56
CA GLU A 131 4.67 -8.97 7.54
C GLU A 131 4.88 -10.48 7.36
N MET A 132 5.94 -10.94 6.69
CA MET A 132 6.25 -12.36 6.57
C MET A 132 6.84 -12.96 7.86
N ALA A 133 7.52 -12.15 8.68
CA ALA A 133 8.17 -12.57 9.92
C ALA A 133 7.24 -12.56 11.15
N ARG A 134 6.04 -11.97 11.03
CA ARG A 134 5.05 -11.99 12.11
C ARG A 134 4.57 -13.42 12.40
N ASP A 135 4.23 -13.68 13.65
CA ASP A 135 3.66 -14.95 14.11
C ASP A 135 2.28 -14.65 14.70
N ASP A 136 1.34 -14.32 13.80
CA ASP A 136 -0.04 -13.99 14.15
C ASP A 136 -0.91 -15.26 13.94
N ASP A 137 -1.98 -15.42 14.71
CA ASP A 137 -2.86 -16.60 14.65
C ASP A 137 -3.63 -16.68 13.30
N LEU A 138 -3.86 -15.53 12.65
CA LEU A 138 -4.54 -15.40 11.37
C LEU A 138 -3.56 -15.14 10.22
N PRO A 139 -3.68 -15.87 9.10
CA PRO A 139 -2.79 -15.69 7.95
C PRO A 139 -3.18 -14.49 7.07
N ILE A 140 -4.21 -13.71 7.42
CA ILE A 140 -4.73 -12.62 6.58
C ILE A 140 -4.42 -11.24 7.15
N PHE A 141 -4.07 -10.30 6.28
CA PHE A 141 -3.78 -8.92 6.69
C PHE A 141 -4.03 -7.90 5.56
N ASN A 142 -4.14 -6.62 5.91
CA ASN A 142 -4.30 -5.55 4.94
C ASN A 142 -2.94 -5.00 4.48
N TRP A 143 -2.47 -5.46 3.32
CA TRP A 143 -1.22 -5.01 2.71
C TRP A 143 -1.17 -3.50 2.50
N TYR A 144 -2.22 -2.91 1.89
CA TYR A 144 -2.27 -1.48 1.55
C TYR A 144 -2.17 -0.60 2.80
N GLU A 145 -2.80 -1.02 3.89
CA GLU A 145 -2.72 -0.31 5.16
C GLU A 145 -1.31 -0.41 5.78
N SER A 146 -0.68 -1.59 5.72
CA SER A 146 0.68 -1.80 6.24
C SER A 146 1.71 -0.97 5.48
N ILE A 147 1.67 -0.97 4.15
CA ILE A 147 2.59 -0.16 3.34
C ILE A 147 2.34 1.34 3.50
N SER A 148 1.08 1.78 3.54
CA SER A 148 0.76 3.20 3.75
C SER A 148 1.24 3.68 5.12
N ARG A 149 1.08 2.88 6.18
CA ARG A 149 1.62 3.19 7.51
C ARG A 149 3.14 3.35 7.47
N ALA A 150 3.83 2.43 6.82
CA ALA A 150 5.27 2.50 6.66
C ALA A 150 5.69 3.71 5.81
N SER A 151 4.87 4.12 4.84
CA SER A 151 5.16 5.25 3.96
C SER A 151 5.31 6.59 4.69
N HIS A 152 4.64 6.73 5.85
CA HIS A 152 4.72 7.91 6.71
C HIS A 152 5.82 7.86 7.77
N ARG A 153 6.44 6.70 7.98
CA ARG A 153 7.56 6.59 8.91
C ARG A 153 8.73 7.39 8.33
N ARG A 154 9.18 8.40 9.07
CA ARG A 154 10.41 9.13 8.75
C ARG A 154 11.56 8.13 8.81
N SER A 155 12.37 8.07 7.75
CA SER A 155 13.62 7.33 7.72
C SER A 155 14.42 7.71 8.97
N ARG A 156 14.77 6.73 9.83
CA ARG A 156 15.72 6.97 10.92
C ARG A 156 17.01 7.44 10.25
N VAL A 157 17.37 8.69 10.50
CA VAL A 157 18.69 9.22 10.16
C VAL A 157 19.73 8.22 10.68
N LYS A 158 20.57 7.68 9.81
CA LYS A 158 21.80 7.01 10.23
C LYS A 158 22.62 8.09 10.93
N LEU A 159 22.57 8.12 12.26
CA LEU A 159 23.51 8.93 13.04
C LEU A 159 24.92 8.42 12.70
N PRO A 160 25.87 9.30 12.34
CA PRO A 160 27.24 8.88 12.19
C PRO A 160 27.70 8.32 13.53
N VAL A 161 28.24 7.10 13.51
CA VAL A 161 29.04 6.59 14.61
C VAL A 161 30.25 7.51 14.69
N LEU A 162 30.29 8.36 15.71
CA LEU A 162 31.52 9.06 16.08
C LEU A 162 32.52 7.97 16.53
N ALA A 163 33.56 7.80 15.73
CA ALA A 163 34.75 7.03 16.07
C ALA A 163 35.59 7.78 17.11
#